data_AF-A0A972CYC6-F1
#
_entry.id   AF-A0A972CYC6-F1
#
_cell.length_a   1.000
_cell.length_b   1.000
_cell.length_c   1.000
_cell.angle_alpha   90.00
_cell.angle_beta   90.00
_cell.angle_gamma   90.00
#
_symmetry.space_group_name_H-M   'P 1'
#
loop_
_entity.id
_entity.type
_entity.pdbx_description
1 polymer ?
#
loop_
_entity_poly.entity_id
_entity_poly.type
_entity_poly.pdbx_seq_one_letter_code
_entity_poly.pdbx_strand_id
1 'polypeptide(L)'
;LIIATITALAITLTGVWESGVSGAALTMSAFQSVIPIGNYIVSIGLLLFAFSTILGWEYYGERCAEYLLGSSIIKVYRIIWIPFIVIGAIGGLEFIWDLADTLNGLMAIPNLIGVVFLSPVVVKLTKEFFNNYVKAEKVK
;
A
#
# COMPACT_ATOMS: atom_id res chain seq x y z
N LEU A 1 -1.29 9.42 1.57
CA LEU A 1 -0.78 10.69 2.14
C LEU A 1 -1.71 11.25 3.21
N ILE A 2 -2.97 11.58 2.89
CA ILE A 2 -3.93 12.16 3.86
C ILE A 2 -3.99 11.37 5.18
N ILE A 3 -4.22 10.05 5.11
CA ILE A 3 -4.33 9.19 6.30
C ILE A 3 -3.03 9.23 7.13
N ALA A 4 -1.87 9.07 6.50
CA ALA A 4 -0.58 9.09 7.18
C ALA A 4 -0.30 10.44 7.85
N THR A 5 -0.67 11.55 7.19
CA THR A 5 -0.54 12.89 7.78
C THR A 5 -1.45 13.05 9.01
N ILE A 6 -2.70 12.59 8.96
CA ILE A 6 -3.61 12.63 10.11
C ILE A 6 -3.06 11.80 11.28
N THR A 7 -2.55 10.59 11.00
CA THR A 7 -1.93 9.72 12.01
C THR A 7 -0.70 10.39 12.64
N ALA A 8 0.19 10.97 11.83
CA ALA A 8 1.38 11.66 12.32
C ALA A 8 1.02 12.89 13.18
N LEU A 9 0.02 13.68 12.76
CA LEU A 9 -0.48 14.80 13.55
C LEU A 9 -1.10 14.34 14.87
N ALA A 10 -1.89 13.27 14.87
CA ALA A 10 -2.48 12.73 16.09
C ALA A 10 -1.41 12.27 17.09
N ILE A 11 -0.37 11.58 16.62
CA ILE A 11 0.76 11.10 17.45
C ILE A 11 1.57 12.28 18.01
N THR A 12 1.88 13.27 17.18
CA THR A 12 2.71 14.42 17.59
C THR A 12 1.98 15.35 18.55
N LEU A 13 0.70 15.65 18.31
CA LEU A 13 -0.10 16.53 19.17
C LEU A 13 -0.40 15.94 20.55
N THR A 14 -0.49 14.62 20.65
CA THR A 14 -0.78 13.93 21.92
C THR A 14 0.48 13.66 22.75
N GLY A 15 1.68 13.84 22.17
CA GLY A 15 2.95 13.62 22.87
C GLY A 15 3.28 12.14 23.15
N VAL A 16 2.45 11.19 22.70
CA VAL A 16 2.64 9.76 23.01
C VAL A 16 3.88 9.14 22.35
N TRP A 17 4.53 9.84 21.42
CA TRP A 17 5.75 9.37 20.73
C TRP A 17 6.95 9.17 21.67
N GLU A 18 6.94 9.76 22.87
CA GLU A 18 7.96 9.55 23.91
C GLU A 18 7.68 8.34 24.82
N SER A 19 6.53 7.67 24.66
CA SER A 19 6.09 6.58 25.54
C SER A 19 6.89 5.28 25.43
N GLY A 20 7.76 5.16 24.43
CA GLY A 20 8.50 3.92 24.12
C GLY A 20 7.67 2.86 23.38
N VAL A 21 6.38 3.12 23.11
CA VAL A 21 5.51 2.25 22.32
C VAL A 21 5.70 2.55 20.83
N SER A 22 5.66 1.54 19.97
CA SER A 22 5.87 1.68 18.52
C SER A 22 4.74 1.07 17.68
N GLY A 23 4.73 1.39 16.39
CA GLY A 23 3.83 0.80 15.41
C GLY A 23 2.35 1.06 15.67
N ALA A 24 1.52 0.03 15.49
CA ALA A 24 0.06 0.12 15.66
C ALA A 24 -0.36 0.54 17.08
N ALA A 25 0.36 0.06 18.10
CA ALA A 25 0.06 0.36 19.50
C ALA A 25 0.28 1.84 19.83
N LEU A 26 1.26 2.50 19.19
CA LEU A 26 1.49 3.94 19.34
C LEU A 26 0.30 4.75 18.82
N THR A 27 -0.21 4.42 17.64
CA THR A 27 -1.40 5.08 17.07
C THR A 27 -2.64 4.85 17.93
N MET A 28 -2.84 3.63 18.45
CA MET A 28 -3.95 3.34 19.36
C MET A 28 -3.85 4.17 20.65
N SER A 29 -2.65 4.31 21.22
CA SER A 29 -2.40 5.14 22.40
C SER A 29 -2.72 6.62 22.14
N ALA A 30 -2.28 7.16 21.00
CA ALA A 30 -2.57 8.53 20.60
C ALA A 30 -4.09 8.80 20.56
N PHE A 31 -4.85 7.95 19.87
CA PHE A 31 -6.30 8.13 19.74
C PHE A 31 -7.04 7.89 21.06
N GLN A 32 -6.58 6.94 21.89
CA GLN A 32 -7.18 6.66 23.20
C GLN A 32 -7.00 7.84 24.18
N SER A 33 -5.90 8.57 24.07
CA SER A 33 -5.63 9.73 24.94
C SER A 33 -6.61 10.89 24.75
N VAL A 34 -7.24 10.97 23.57
CA VAL A 34 -8.18 12.06 23.19
C VAL A 34 -9.63 11.59 23.15
N ILE A 35 -9.87 10.35 22.72
CA ILE A 35 -11.22 9.80 22.52
C ILE A 35 -11.39 8.56 23.43
N PRO A 36 -12.43 8.52 24.29
CA PRO A 36 -12.66 7.43 25.25
C PRO A 36 -12.78 5.99 24.67
N ILE A 37 -12.83 5.84 23.34
CA ILE A 37 -12.88 4.57 22.59
C ILE A 37 -11.92 4.56 21.38
N GLY A 38 -10.94 5.46 21.37
CA GLY A 38 -10.06 5.69 20.22
C GLY A 38 -9.26 4.46 19.81
N ASN A 39 -8.86 3.62 20.77
CA ASN A 39 -8.16 2.37 20.50
C ASN A 39 -8.98 1.40 19.62
N TYR A 40 -10.27 1.22 19.89
CA TYR A 40 -11.14 0.32 19.14
C TYR A 40 -11.39 0.83 17.72
N ILE A 41 -11.57 2.13 17.55
CA ILE A 41 -11.71 2.77 16.23
C ILE A 41 -10.48 2.48 15.37
N VAL A 42 -9.28 2.72 15.92
CA VAL A 42 -8.02 2.45 15.22
C VAL A 42 -7.85 0.97 14.94
N SER A 43 -8.23 0.09 15.87
CA SER A 43 -8.08 -1.37 15.72
C SER A 43 -8.96 -1.92 14.60
N ILE A 44 -10.22 -1.51 14.53
CA ILE A 44 -11.15 -1.89 13.46
C ILE A 44 -10.67 -1.31 12.12
N GLY A 45 -10.26 -0.05 12.10
CA GLY A 45 -9.69 0.58 10.90
C GLY A 45 -8.45 -0.14 10.39
N LEU A 46 -7.54 -0.51 11.30
CA LEU A 46 -6.32 -1.26 10.98
C LEU A 46 -6.64 -2.65 10.43
N LEU A 47 -7.63 -3.35 11.00
CA LEU A 47 -8.08 -4.64 10.49
C LEU A 47 -8.55 -4.53 9.03
N LEU A 48 -9.43 -3.57 8.75
CA LEU A 48 -9.96 -3.34 7.39
C LEU A 48 -8.86 -2.90 6.41
N PHE A 49 -7.92 -2.07 6.87
CA PHE A 49 -6.79 -1.59 6.08
C PHE A 49 -5.79 -2.71 5.76
N ALA A 50 -5.44 -3.52 6.75
CA ALA A 50 -4.57 -4.67 6.56
C ALA A 50 -5.23 -5.69 5.61
N PHE A 51 -6.52 -5.95 5.78
CA PHE A 51 -7.28 -6.85 4.91
C PHE A 51 -7.29 -6.38 3.46
N SER A 52 -7.61 -5.10 3.20
CA SER A 52 -7.62 -4.57 1.83
C SER A 52 -6.22 -4.56 1.20
N THR A 53 -5.18 -4.32 2.01
CA THR A 53 -3.78 -4.38 1.57
C THR A 53 -3.40 -5.80 1.17
N ILE A 54 -3.71 -6.81 1.99
CA ILE A 54 -3.44 -8.22 1.69
C ILE A 54 -4.08 -8.64 0.38
N LEU A 55 -5.34 -8.26 0.13
CA LEU A 55 -6.04 -8.55 -1.12
C LEU A 55 -5.41 -7.83 -2.32
N GLY A 56 -5.01 -6.57 -2.16
CA GLY A 56 -4.34 -5.83 -3.23
C GLY A 56 -3.02 -6.48 -3.63
N TRP A 57 -2.20 -6.86 -2.66
CA TRP A 57 -0.91 -7.51 -2.90
C TRP A 57 -1.04 -8.93 -3.45
N GLU A 58 -2.08 -9.67 -3.04
CA GLU A 58 -2.43 -10.96 -3.66
C GLU A 58 -2.66 -10.79 -5.15
N TYR A 59 -3.52 -9.85 -5.54
CA TYR A 59 -3.84 -9.61 -6.94
C TYR A 59 -2.64 -9.12 -7.75
N TYR A 60 -1.84 -8.18 -7.22
CA TYR A 60 -0.64 -7.71 -7.92
C TYR A 60 0.35 -8.85 -8.18
N GLY A 61 0.62 -9.67 -7.16
CA GLY A 61 1.51 -10.81 -7.30
C GLY A 61 0.95 -11.88 -8.25
N GLU A 62 -0.37 -12.12 -8.22
CA GLU A 62 -1.05 -13.01 -9.17
C GLU A 62 -0.82 -12.55 -10.62
N ARG A 63 -0.97 -11.26 -10.91
CA ARG A 63 -0.75 -10.73 -12.26
C ARG A 63 0.71 -10.85 -12.70
N CYS A 64 1.66 -10.64 -11.79
CA CYS A 64 3.09 -10.88 -12.07
C CYS A 64 3.37 -12.36 -12.36
N ALA A 65 2.78 -13.28 -11.59
CA ALA A 65 2.92 -14.72 -11.80
C ALA A 65 2.29 -15.15 -13.13
N GLU A 66 1.09 -14.66 -13.45
CA GLU A 66 0.41 -14.90 -14.73
C GLU A 66 1.26 -14.43 -15.92
N TYR A 67 1.89 -13.25 -15.81
CA TYR A 67 2.76 -12.73 -16.86
C TYR A 67 3.97 -13.63 -17.13
N LEU A 68 4.55 -14.24 -16.09
CA LEU A 68 5.75 -15.08 -16.19
C LEU A 68 5.46 -16.54 -16.57
N LEU A 69 4.39 -17.12 -16.03
CA LEU A 69 4.12 -18.57 -16.08
C LEU A 69 2.81 -18.91 -16.81
N GLY A 70 2.06 -17.91 -17.27
CA GLY A 70 0.77 -18.06 -17.92
C GLY A 70 -0.41 -18.19 -16.95
N SER A 71 -1.63 -18.20 -17.48
CA SER A 71 -2.88 -18.15 -16.71
C SER A 71 -3.19 -19.38 -15.85
N SER A 72 -2.50 -20.50 -16.08
CA SER A 72 -2.68 -21.72 -15.29
C SER A 72 -2.15 -21.59 -13.85
N ILE A 73 -1.22 -20.67 -13.59
CA ILE A 73 -0.60 -20.51 -12.26
C ILE A 73 -1.51 -19.79 -11.25
N ILE A 74 -2.53 -19.07 -11.72
CA ILE A 74 -3.41 -18.21 -10.90
C ILE A 74 -3.94 -18.96 -9.66
N LYS A 75 -4.48 -20.16 -9.85
CA LYS A 75 -5.05 -20.95 -8.75
C LYS A 75 -3.98 -21.41 -7.76
N VAL A 76 -2.80 -21.75 -8.27
CA VAL A 76 -1.66 -22.19 -7.44
C VAL A 76 -1.16 -21.02 -6.61
N TYR A 77 -1.03 -19.83 -7.20
CA TYR A 77 -0.61 -18.61 -6.51
C TYR A 77 -1.54 -18.28 -5.33
N ARG A 78 -2.86 -18.30 -5.56
CA ARG A 78 -3.86 -18.09 -4.50
C ARG A 78 -3.72 -19.05 -3.32
N ILE A 79 -3.52 -20.33 -3.60
CA ILE A 79 -3.36 -21.36 -2.57
C ILE A 79 -2.07 -21.13 -1.77
N ILE A 80 -0.99 -20.77 -2.45
CA ILE A 80 0.30 -20.47 -1.83
C ILE A 80 0.24 -19.19 -0.99
N TRP A 81 -0.53 -18.17 -1.42
CA TRP A 81 -0.64 -16.90 -0.71
C TRP A 81 -1.20 -17.04 0.72
N ILE A 82 -2.16 -17.96 0.93
CA ILE A 82 -2.83 -18.16 2.22
C ILE A 82 -1.85 -18.50 3.36
N PRO A 83 -0.98 -19.53 3.28
CA PRO A 83 -0.02 -19.80 4.35
C PRO A 83 1.00 -18.67 4.55
N PHE A 84 1.37 -17.92 3.51
CA PHE A 84 2.25 -16.76 3.67
C PHE A 84 1.63 -15.64 4.52
N ILE A 85 0.31 -15.45 4.46
CA ILE A 85 -0.39 -14.52 5.38
C ILE A 85 -0.20 -14.96 6.83
N VAL A 86 -0.33 -16.25 7.12
CA VAL A 86 -0.17 -16.79 8.48
C VAL A 86 1.27 -16.62 8.96
N ILE A 87 2.25 -16.88 8.09
CA ILE A 87 3.67 -16.65 8.40
C ILE A 87 3.92 -15.17 8.70
N GLY A 88 3.36 -14.27 7.90
CA GLY A 88 3.46 -12.82 8.12
C GLY A 88 2.84 -12.35 9.44
N ALA A 89 1.79 -13.03 9.92
CA ALA A 89 1.16 -12.72 11.21
C ALA A 89 1.98 -13.18 12.43
N ILE A 90 2.83 -14.20 12.28
CA ILE A 90 3.61 -14.81 13.38
C ILE A 90 5.07 -14.36 13.38
N GLY A 91 5.61 -13.99 12.22
CA GLY A 91 7.04 -13.72 12.04
C GLY A 91 7.58 -12.45 12.72
N GLY A 92 8.91 -12.37 12.82
CA GLY A 92 9.61 -11.20 13.35
C GLY A 92 9.45 -10.00 12.41
N LEU A 93 8.78 -8.95 12.89
CA LEU A 93 8.44 -7.76 12.12
C LEU A 93 9.65 -7.19 11.37
N GLU A 94 10.77 -6.98 12.07
CA GLU A 94 11.95 -6.29 11.54
C GLU A 94 12.56 -6.97 10.30
N PHE A 95 12.81 -8.28 10.36
CA PHE A 95 13.34 -9.02 9.21
C PHE A 95 12.38 -9.01 8.00
N ILE A 96 11.07 -9.12 8.25
CA ILE A 96 10.06 -9.09 7.19
C ILE A 96 10.02 -7.69 6.55
N TRP A 97 10.15 -6.63 7.33
CA TRP A 97 10.24 -5.26 6.82
C TRP A 97 11.49 -5.06 5.96
N ASP A 98 12.66 -5.48 6.42
CA ASP A 98 13.91 -5.34 5.65
C ASP A 98 13.85 -6.10 4.31
N LEU A 99 13.31 -7.32 4.33
CA LEU A 99 13.11 -8.12 3.13
C LEU A 99 12.11 -7.44 2.18
N ALA A 100 10.98 -6.95 2.69
CA ALA A 100 9.97 -6.27 1.90
C ALA A 100 10.51 -4.99 1.25
N ASP A 101 11.27 -4.17 2.00
CA ASP A 101 11.87 -2.95 1.49
C ASP A 101 12.92 -3.23 0.40
N THR A 102 13.72 -4.29 0.58
CA THR A 102 14.69 -4.75 -0.43
C THR A 102 13.98 -5.17 -1.72
N LEU A 103 12.93 -5.99 -1.62
CA LEU A 103 12.16 -6.45 -2.79
C LEU A 103 11.41 -5.32 -3.48
N ASN A 104 10.84 -4.38 -2.71
CA ASN A 104 10.19 -3.19 -3.26
C ASN A 104 11.18 -2.29 -3.99
N GLY A 105 12.39 -2.12 -3.45
CA GLY A 105 13.48 -1.43 -4.13
C GLY A 105 13.85 -2.10 -5.46
N LEU A 106 14.02 -3.42 -5.46
CA LEU A 106 14.32 -4.20 -6.67
C LEU A 106 13.20 -4.09 -7.73
N MET A 107 11.93 -4.03 -7.31
CA MET A 107 10.80 -3.81 -8.22
C MET A 107 10.75 -2.37 -8.76
N ALA A 108 11.06 -1.39 -7.92
CA ALA A 108 11.01 0.03 -8.28
C ALA A 108 12.08 0.40 -9.32
N ILE A 109 13.29 -0.16 -9.23
CA ILE A 109 14.41 0.14 -10.15
C ILE A 109 14.02 -0.02 -11.63
N PRO A 110 13.62 -1.20 -12.13
CA PRO A 110 13.27 -1.37 -13.54
C PRO A 110 12.03 -0.55 -13.94
N ASN A 111 11.06 -0.39 -13.05
CA ASN A 111 9.86 0.41 -13.31
C ASN A 111 10.20 1.89 -13.54
N LEU A 112 10.98 2.48 -12.63
CA LEU A 112 11.39 3.88 -12.72
C LEU A 112 12.24 4.15 -13.95
N ILE A 113 13.15 3.24 -14.29
CA ILE A 113 13.92 3.32 -15.54
C ILE A 113 12.97 3.37 -16.75
N GLY A 114 12.00 2.45 -16.81
CA GLY A 114 10.99 2.42 -17.87
C GLY A 114 10.17 3.72 -17.95
N VAL A 115 9.71 4.24 -16.82
CA VAL A 115 8.94 5.49 -16.75
C VAL A 115 9.76 6.68 -17.23
N VAL A 116 11.04 6.77 -16.88
CA VAL A 116 11.92 7.86 -17.35
C VAL A 116 12.05 7.84 -18.86
N PHE A 117 12.33 6.68 -19.46
CA PHE A 117 12.43 6.55 -20.92
C PHE A 117 11.10 6.76 -21.65
N LEU A 118 9.99 6.31 -21.06
CA LEU A 118 8.65 6.46 -21.63
C LEU A 118 7.99 7.81 -21.29
N SER A 119 8.62 8.65 -20.48
CA SER A 119 8.08 9.95 -20.08
C SER A 119 7.65 10.83 -21.26
N PRO A 120 8.36 10.89 -22.42
CA PRO A 120 7.91 11.69 -23.56
C PRO A 120 6.61 11.13 -24.18
N VAL A 121 6.46 9.81 -24.19
CA VAL A 121 5.26 9.12 -24.72
C VAL A 121 4.06 9.43 -23.84
N VAL A 122 4.21 9.32 -22.52
CA VAL A 122 3.14 9.66 -21.57
C VAL A 122 2.72 11.12 -21.74
N VAL A 123 3.67 12.06 -21.80
CA VAL A 123 3.37 13.49 -22.00
C VAL A 123 2.60 13.72 -23.31
N LYS A 124 2.98 13.05 -24.41
CA LYS A 124 2.28 13.15 -25.69
C LYS A 124 0.84 12.66 -25.56
N LEU A 125 0.64 11.46 -25.01
CA LEU A 125 -0.67 10.84 -24.83
C LEU A 125 -1.57 11.67 -23.90
N THR A 126 -1.02 12.22 -22.82
CA THR A 126 -1.75 13.10 -21.89
C THR A 126 -2.25 14.35 -22.62
N LYS A 127 -1.40 15.02 -23.40
CA LYS A 127 -1.80 16.21 -24.19
C LYS A 127 -2.90 15.88 -25.21
N GLU A 128 -2.77 14.75 -25.89
CA GLU A 128 -3.77 14.30 -26.86
C GLU A 128 -5.11 13.98 -26.20
N PHE A 129 -5.11 13.27 -25.06
CA PHE A 129 -6.31 12.98 -24.28
C PHE A 129 -7.06 14.25 -23.89
N PHE A 130 -6.37 15.24 -23.30
CA PHE A 130 -7.01 16.49 -22.89
C PHE A 130 -7.47 17.35 -24.07
N ASN A 131 -6.72 17.38 -25.17
CA ASN A 131 -7.14 18.10 -26.38
C ASN A 131 -8.41 17.49 -26.98
N ASN A 132 -8.52 16.17 -27.00
CA ASN A 132 -9.72 15.48 -27.49
C ASN A 132 -10.91 15.65 -26.54
N TYR A 133 -10.65 15.65 -25.23
CA TYR A 133 -11.68 15.94 -24.22
C TYR A 133 -12.27 17.35 -24.40
N VAL A 134 -11.42 18.37 -24.52
CA VAL A 134 -11.85 19.77 -24.75
C VAL A 134 -12.58 19.94 -26.09
N LYS A 135 -12.17 19.21 -27.14
CA LYS A 135 -12.89 19.23 -28.42
C LYS A 135 -14.29 18.60 -28.31
N ALA A 136 -14.42 17.49 -27.58
CA ALA A 136 -15.70 16.83 -27.37
C ALA A 136 -16.68 17.70 -26.56
N GLU A 137 -16.16 18.52 -25.65
CA GLU A 137 -16.96 19.46 -24.84
C GLU A 137 -17.44 20.68 -25.65
N LYS A 138 -16.65 21.17 -26.61
CA LYS A 138 -17.03 22.29 -27.50
C LYS A 138 -18.02 21.94 -28.62
N VAL A 139 -18.24 20.64 -28.86
CA VAL A 139 -19.19 20.14 -29.88
C VAL A 139 -20.56 19.85 -29.27
N LYS A 140 -20.68 19.88 -27.94
CA LYS A 140 -21.96 19.89 -27.22
C LYS A 140 -22.45 21.33 -27.01
#